data_AF-A0A1F4M1Y2-F1
#
_entry.id   AF-A0A1F4M1Y2-F1
#
_cell.length_a   1.000
_cell.length_b   1.000
_cell.length_c   1.000
_cell.angle_alpha   90.00
_cell.angle_beta   90.00
_cell.angle_gamma   90.00
#
_symmetry.space_group_name_H-M   'P 1'
#
loop_
_entity.id
_entity.type
_entity.pdbx_description
1 polymer ?
#
loop_
_entity_poly.entity_id
_entity_poly.type
_entity_poly.pdbx_seq_one_letter_code
_entity_poly.pdbx_strand_id
1 'polypeptide(L)'
;MTKKSSRNITGDSFFAWDGDVLVVNILGKPSASKDAIGKPFGKQLKVSVTAAPVAGRATDHMLRFLAPHFGVSASDIEVVFGRMNVNKQLRIKAPTKLPAVFNQQTEQASLFGADL
;
A
#
# COMPACT_ATOMS: atom_id res chain seq x y z
N MET A 1 -8.84 29.27 -14.80
CA MET A 1 -7.49 28.83 -14.37
C MET A 1 -7.62 27.44 -13.77
N THR A 2 -7.39 26.39 -14.57
CA THR A 2 -7.49 25.00 -14.11
C THR A 2 -6.32 24.70 -13.19
N LYS A 3 -6.59 24.56 -11.88
CA LYS A 3 -5.61 24.02 -10.94
C LYS A 3 -5.21 22.65 -11.45
N LYS A 4 -3.99 22.54 -11.97
CA LYS A 4 -3.30 21.27 -12.25
C LYS A 4 -3.09 20.62 -10.89
N SER A 5 -4.13 19.95 -10.37
CA SER A 5 -3.97 19.12 -9.18
C SER A 5 -3.02 18.02 -9.62
N SER A 6 -1.79 18.04 -9.09
CA SER A 6 -0.87 16.92 -9.17
C SER A 6 -1.59 15.72 -8.56
N ARG A 7 -2.31 14.96 -9.41
CA ARG A 7 -3.09 13.81 -8.96
C ARG A 7 -2.07 12.84 -8.38
N ASN A 8 -2.19 12.58 -7.07
CA ASN A 8 -1.58 11.40 -6.46
C ASN A 8 -1.92 10.20 -7.36
N ILE A 9 -0.92 9.44 -7.80
CA ILE A 9 -1.06 8.35 -8.78
C ILE A 9 -2.11 7.33 -8.36
N THR A 10 -2.34 7.16 -7.06
CA THR A 10 -3.33 6.21 -6.52
C THR A 10 -4.78 6.73 -6.57
N GLY A 11 -5.02 8.01 -6.85
CA GLY A 11 -6.37 8.58 -6.97
C GLY A 11 -7.24 8.37 -5.72
N ASP A 12 -8.36 7.65 -5.88
CA ASP A 12 -9.28 7.25 -4.80
C ASP A 12 -9.04 5.81 -4.29
N SER A 13 -8.04 5.13 -4.83
CA SER A 13 -7.61 3.80 -4.39
C SER A 13 -6.43 3.88 -3.41
N PHE A 14 -6.16 2.75 -2.74
CA PHE A 14 -4.94 2.56 -1.95
C PHE A 14 -3.74 2.11 -2.79
N PHE A 15 -3.92 1.79 -4.06
CA PHE A 15 -2.84 1.41 -4.96
C PHE A 15 -3.07 1.88 -6.39
N ALA A 16 -2.01 1.93 -7.18
CA ALA A 16 -2.04 2.08 -8.63
C ALA A 16 -0.80 1.45 -9.26
N TRP A 17 -0.90 1.13 -10.54
CA TRP A 17 0.24 0.68 -11.35
C TRP A 17 0.90 1.85 -12.07
N ASP A 18 2.23 1.83 -12.10
CA ASP A 18 3.11 2.77 -12.78
C ASP A 18 4.11 1.96 -13.62
N GLY A 19 3.70 1.56 -14.82
CA GLY A 19 4.42 0.55 -15.60
C GLY A 19 4.45 -0.80 -14.88
N ASP A 20 5.65 -1.32 -14.62
CA ASP A 20 5.90 -2.55 -13.87
C ASP A 20 5.98 -2.34 -12.35
N VAL A 21 5.80 -1.11 -11.88
CA VAL A 21 5.85 -0.77 -10.45
C VAL A 21 4.44 -0.67 -9.87
N LEU A 22 4.20 -1.40 -8.79
CA LEU A 22 2.99 -1.25 -7.99
C LEU A 22 3.23 -0.19 -6.90
N VAL A 23 2.48 0.90 -6.95
CA VAL A 23 2.49 1.96 -5.93
C VAL A 23 1.40 1.68 -4.92
N VAL A 24 1.74 1.60 -3.63
CA VAL A 24 0.80 1.27 -2.55
C VAL A 24 0.90 2.26 -1.41
N ASN A 25 -0.23 2.87 -1.02
CA ASN A 25 -0.34 3.66 0.18
C ASN A 25 -0.68 2.76 1.37
N ILE A 26 0.12 2.84 2.42
CA ILE A 26 0.00 2.00 3.62
C ILE A 26 -0.33 2.86 4.83
N LEU A 27 -1.23 2.36 5.66
CA LEU A 27 -1.43 2.80 7.04
C LEU A 27 -0.86 1.72 7.97
N GLY A 28 0.35 1.97 8.46
CA GLY A 28 1.07 1.07 9.35
C GLY A 28 0.52 1.11 10.78
N LYS A 29 0.42 -0.07 11.40
CA LYS A 29 0.08 -0.25 12.82
C LYS A 29 1.21 -1.01 13.51
N PRO A 30 2.20 -0.31 14.10
CA PRO A 30 3.28 -0.94 14.84
C PRO A 30 2.78 -1.49 16.19
N SER A 31 3.61 -2.29 16.85
CA SER A 31 3.31 -2.90 18.16
C SER A 31 1.98 -3.67 18.19
N ALA A 32 1.59 -4.30 17.08
CA ALA A 32 0.41 -5.14 17.01
C ALA A 32 0.65 -6.51 17.65
N SER A 33 -0.42 -7.23 17.97
CA SER A 33 -0.32 -8.61 18.50
C SER A 33 0.15 -9.64 17.47
N LYS A 34 0.01 -9.33 16.17
CA LYS A 34 0.47 -10.16 15.06
C LYS A 34 0.71 -9.33 13.80
N ASP A 35 1.56 -9.85 12.92
CA ASP A 35 1.75 -9.28 11.58
C ASP A 35 0.55 -9.65 10.70
N ALA A 36 0.00 -8.67 9.98
CA ALA A 36 -1.17 -8.90 9.14
C ALA A 36 -1.35 -7.83 8.06
N ILE A 37 -1.76 -8.27 6.88
CA ILE A 37 -2.41 -7.40 5.88
C ILE A 37 -3.88 -7.27 6.28
N GLY A 38 -4.31 -6.05 6.55
CA GLY A 38 -5.68 -5.73 6.95
C GLY A 38 -6.57 -5.36 5.75
N LYS A 39 -7.75 -4.82 6.06
CA LYS A 39 -8.66 -4.26 5.06
C LYS A 39 -8.22 -2.85 4.65
N PRO A 40 -8.59 -2.38 3.44
CA PRO A 40 -8.45 -0.99 3.05
C PRO A 40 -9.17 -0.06 4.04
N PHE A 41 -8.63 1.14 4.22
CA PHE A 41 -9.20 2.22 5.02
C PHE A 41 -9.04 3.52 4.25
N GLY A 42 -10.12 3.96 3.59
CA GLY A 42 -10.06 5.04 2.63
C GLY A 42 -9.04 4.72 1.52
N LYS A 43 -8.07 5.61 1.34
CA LYS A 43 -7.03 5.53 0.29
C LYS A 43 -5.75 4.82 0.73
N GLN A 44 -5.82 3.98 1.78
CA GLN A 44 -4.66 3.29 2.34
C GLN A 44 -5.00 1.85 2.71
N LEU A 45 -4.02 0.96 2.60
CA LEU A 45 -4.12 -0.41 3.08
C LEU A 45 -3.55 -0.49 4.50
N LYS A 46 -4.33 -1.05 5.43
CA LYS A 46 -3.84 -1.28 6.80
C LYS A 46 -2.84 -2.42 6.81
N VAL A 47 -1.68 -2.20 7.44
CA VAL A 47 -0.70 -3.25 7.68
C VAL A 47 -0.27 -3.19 9.13
N SER A 48 -0.48 -4.29 9.85
CA SER A 48 -0.06 -4.44 11.24
C SER A 48 1.27 -5.16 11.32
N VAL A 49 2.16 -4.68 12.18
CA VAL A 49 3.41 -5.36 12.49
C VAL A 49 3.65 -5.40 14.00
N THR A 50 4.27 -6.48 14.46
CA THR A 50 4.62 -6.70 15.86
C THR A 50 5.77 -5.79 16.32
N ALA A 51 6.65 -5.41 15.39
CA ALA A 51 7.79 -4.54 15.67
C ALA A 51 7.37 -3.15 16.20
N ALA A 52 8.08 -2.68 17.22
CA ALA A 52 7.90 -1.37 17.83
C ALA A 52 8.37 -0.22 16.90
N PRO A 53 7.78 0.99 16.99
CA PRO A 53 8.09 2.13 16.13
C PRO A 53 9.38 2.87 16.58
N VAL A 54 10.46 2.13 16.81
CA VAL A 54 11.74 2.69 17.28
C VAL A 54 12.76 2.61 16.17
N ALA A 55 13.41 3.74 15.86
CA ALA A 55 14.51 3.83 14.89
C ALA A 55 14.21 3.16 13.53
N GLY A 56 12.98 3.28 13.02
CA GLY A 56 12.59 2.71 11.73
C GLY A 56 12.36 1.20 11.70
N ARG A 57 12.60 0.47 12.81
CA ARG A 57 12.47 -1.00 12.87
C ARG A 57 11.10 -1.52 12.45
N ALA A 58 10.02 -0.85 12.82
CA ALA A 58 8.68 -1.21 12.37
C ALA A 58 8.54 -1.17 10.85
N THR A 59 9.14 -0.18 10.19
CA THR A 59 9.12 -0.08 8.72
C THR A 59 9.93 -1.18 8.10
N ASP A 60 11.17 -1.39 8.55
CA ASP A 60 12.03 -2.44 7.98
C ASP A 60 11.41 -3.84 8.19
N HIS A 61 10.74 -4.06 9.33
CA HIS A 61 9.99 -5.28 9.58
C HIS A 61 8.79 -5.43 8.62
N MET A 62 8.04 -4.34 8.41
CA MET A 62 6.91 -4.31 7.49
C MET A 62 7.32 -4.64 6.05
N LEU A 63 8.45 -4.10 5.56
CA LEU A 63 8.93 -4.41 4.20
C LEU A 63 9.27 -5.90 4.06
N ARG A 64 9.96 -6.48 5.06
CA ARG A 64 10.27 -7.91 5.08
C ARG A 64 9.03 -8.79 5.14
N PHE A 65 8.03 -8.38 5.92
CA PHE A 65 6.74 -9.06 6.02
C PHE A 65 5.98 -9.02 4.69
N LEU A 66 5.97 -7.89 3.99
CA LEU A 66 5.21 -7.71 2.74
C LEU A 66 5.87 -8.36 1.51
N ALA A 67 7.21 -8.40 1.43
CA ALA A 67 7.95 -8.95 0.30
C ALA A 67 7.43 -10.31 -0.23
N PRO A 68 7.28 -11.36 0.60
CA PRO A 68 6.80 -12.67 0.12
C PRO A 68 5.35 -12.64 -0.40
N HIS A 69 4.51 -11.72 0.10
CA HIS A 69 3.12 -11.56 -0.35
C HIS A 69 3.02 -11.00 -1.77
N PHE A 70 4.03 -10.25 -2.20
CA PHE A 70 4.14 -9.72 -3.56
C PHE A 70 5.07 -10.55 -4.46
N GLY A 71 5.71 -11.58 -3.90
CA GLY A 71 6.66 -12.43 -4.63
C GLY A 71 7.90 -11.66 -5.09
N VAL A 72 8.38 -10.73 -4.26
CA VAL A 72 9.59 -9.92 -4.49
C VAL A 72 10.55 -10.03 -3.32
N SER A 73 11.75 -9.49 -3.45
CA SER A 73 12.66 -9.28 -2.31
C SER A 73 12.33 -7.98 -1.57
N ALA A 74 12.77 -7.84 -0.32
CA ALA A 74 12.60 -6.57 0.41
C ALA A 74 13.34 -5.40 -0.23
N SER A 75 14.43 -5.65 -0.97
CA SER A 75 15.17 -4.63 -1.74
C SER A 75 14.40 -4.11 -2.95
N ASP A 76 13.41 -4.85 -3.45
CA ASP A 76 12.53 -4.41 -4.55
C ASP A 76 11.38 -3.51 -4.05
N ILE A 77 11.31 -3.28 -2.73
CA ILE A 77 10.32 -2.43 -2.10
C ILE A 77 10.99 -1.14 -1.61
N GLU A 78 10.70 -0.05 -2.31
CA GLU A 78 11.16 1.29 -1.94
C GLU A 78 10.11 2.00 -1.08
N VAL A 79 10.55 2.70 -0.03
CA VAL A 79 9.71 3.62 0.73
C VAL A 79 9.90 5.02 0.16
N VAL A 80 8.92 5.49 -0.62
CA VAL A 80 8.95 6.83 -1.24
C VAL A 80 8.86 7.91 -0.17
N PHE A 81 7.97 7.72 0.82
CA PHE A 81 7.88 8.60 1.98
C PHE A 81 7.34 7.86 3.21
N GLY A 82 7.51 8.50 4.37
CA GLY A 82 6.90 8.05 5.62
C GLY A 82 7.69 6.97 6.34
N ARG A 83 9.01 6.84 6.12
CA ARG A 83 9.83 5.83 6.82
C ARG A 83 9.65 5.86 8.35
N MET A 84 9.47 7.04 8.93
CA MET A 84 9.25 7.24 10.37
C MET A 84 7.78 7.52 10.76
N ASN A 85 6.83 7.51 9.80
CA ASN A 85 5.41 7.80 10.03
C ASN A 85 4.55 6.54 9.80
N VAL A 86 3.37 6.44 10.41
CA VAL A 86 2.44 5.34 10.11
C VAL A 86 1.93 5.37 8.67
N ASN A 87 1.79 6.56 8.08
CA ASN A 87 1.41 6.74 6.69
C ASN A 87 2.66 6.61 5.81
N LYS A 88 2.61 5.68 4.86
CA LYS A 88 3.72 5.38 3.95
C LYS A 88 3.22 5.24 2.53
N GLN A 89 4.10 5.51 1.57
CA GLN A 89 3.93 5.05 0.20
C GLN A 89 5.09 4.16 -0.19
N LEU A 90 4.74 3.00 -0.72
CA LEU A 90 5.68 1.99 -1.20
C LEU A 90 5.64 1.93 -2.72
N ARG A 91 6.80 1.71 -3.32
CA ARG A 91 6.94 1.30 -4.72
C ARG A 91 7.50 -0.11 -4.74
N ILE A 92 6.76 -1.03 -5.34
CA ILE A 92 7.10 -2.45 -5.40
C ILE A 92 7.41 -2.77 -6.86
N LYS A 93 8.67 -3.08 -7.17
CA LYS A 93 9.10 -3.34 -8.54
C LYS A 93 8.71 -4.75 -8.98
N ALA A 94 8.06 -4.86 -10.14
CA ALA A 94 7.72 -6.11 -10.83
C ALA A 94 7.17 -7.23 -9.92
N PRO A 95 6.11 -6.99 -9.12
CA PRO A 95 5.59 -8.01 -8.23
C PRO A 95 4.99 -9.18 -9.02
N THR A 96 5.30 -10.40 -8.60
CA THR A 96 4.86 -11.64 -9.24
C THR A 96 3.62 -12.25 -8.58
N LYS A 97 3.22 -11.71 -7.42
CA LYS A 97 2.03 -12.11 -6.68
C LYS A 97 1.26 -10.88 -6.22
N LEU A 98 -0.05 -11.02 -6.06
CA LEU A 98 -0.91 -10.01 -5.44
C LEU A 98 -1.76 -10.65 -4.36
N PRO A 99 -1.78 -10.10 -3.13
CA PRO A 99 -2.70 -10.55 -2.08
C PRO A 99 -4.16 -10.34 -2.48
N ALA A 100 -5.06 -11.19 -2.00
CA ALA A 100 -6.49 -11.15 -2.35
C ALA A 100 -7.17 -9.78 -2.13
N VAL A 101 -6.67 -8.96 -1.19
CA VAL A 101 -7.18 -7.61 -0.93
C VAL A 101 -7.07 -6.67 -2.14
N PHE A 102 -6.14 -6.93 -3.07
CA PHE A 102 -5.98 -6.16 -4.30
C PHE A 102 -7.01 -6.53 -5.38
N ASN A 103 -7.69 -7.68 -5.25
CA ASN A 103 -8.69 -8.14 -6.22
C ASN A 103 -10.10 -7.61 -5.93
N GLN A 104 -10.32 -6.97 -4.78
CA GLN A 104 -11.68 -6.66 -4.27
C GLN A 104 -12.21 -5.29 -4.68
N GLN A 105 -11.49 -4.52 -5.50
CA GLN A 105 -11.85 -3.12 -5.81
C GLN A 105 -12.48 -2.94 -7.19
N THR A 106 -12.61 -4.01 -7.97
CA THR A 106 -13.25 -4.02 -9.29
C THR A 106 -14.78 -3.90 -9.24
N GLU A 107 -15.43 -4.05 -8.08
CA GLU A 107 -16.91 -4.10 -7.99
C GLU A 107 -17.60 -2.79 -7.59
N GLN A 108 -16.87 -1.78 -7.06
CA GLN A 108 -17.52 -0.55 -6.58
C GLN A 108 -17.67 0.55 -7.63
N ALA A 109 -16.99 0.45 -8.79
CA ALA A 109 -17.15 1.40 -9.88
C ALA A 109 -18.42 1.14 -10.73
N SER A 110 -18.98 -0.08 -10.68
CA SER A 110 -20.11 -0.51 -11.50
C SER A 110 -21.48 -0.07 -10.95
N LEU A 111 -21.56 0.37 -9.70
CA LEU A 111 -22.82 0.71 -9.03
C LEU A 111 -23.23 2.19 -9.19
N PHE A 112 -22.38 3.04 -9.78
CA PHE A 112 -22.65 4.47 -9.95
C PHE A 112 -22.56 4.95 -11.41
N GLY A 113 -22.56 4.03 -12.39
CA GLY A 113 -22.29 4.34 -13.80
C GLY A 113 -23.25 3.73 -14.81
N ALA A 114 -24.47 3.36 -14.40
CA ALA A 114 -25.56 3.04 -15.32
C ALA A 114 -26.72 3.97 -14.98
N ASP A 115 -26.78 5.10 -15.69
CA ASP A 115 -27.96 5.90 -16.04
C ASP A 115 -27.53 7.37 -16.18
N LEU A 116 -27.19 7.75 -17.42
CA LEU A 116 -27.63 8.96 -18.14
C LEU A 116 -27.17 8.87 -19.60
#